data_AF-A0A6G2Q264-F1
#
_entry.id   AF-A0A6G2Q264-F1
#
_cell.length_a   1.000
_cell.length_b   1.000
_cell.length_c   1.000
_cell.angle_alpha   90.00
_cell.angle_beta   90.00
_cell.angle_gamma   90.00
#
_symmetry.space_group_name_H-M   'P 1'
#
loop_
_entity.id
_entity.type
_entity.pdbx_description
1 polymer ?
#
loop_
_entity_poly.entity_id
_entity_poly.type
_entity_poly.pdbx_seq_one_letter_code
_entity_poly.pdbx_strand_id
1 'polypeptide(L)'
;MLFFATPEEWEKWLEDHHADATGVWLKLARKSVAGPDGVDYRGALEAALCFGWIDGQKRKLDEQHWLQRFTPRRSASRWSQVNREKATRLIEEGRMRPAGLREVERARADGRWAAAYAGPRAATVPDDLRAALDAE
;
A
#
# COMPACT_ATOMS: atom_id res chain seq x y z
N MET A 1 4.91 -11.70 -12.79
CA MET A 1 5.71 -11.09 -11.69
C MET A 1 6.56 -10.03 -12.33
N LEU A 2 6.60 -8.82 -11.77
CA LEU A 2 7.36 -7.68 -12.29
C LEU A 2 8.52 -7.35 -11.34
N PHE A 3 9.54 -6.72 -11.88
CA PHE A 3 10.69 -6.20 -11.15
C PHE A 3 11.05 -4.84 -11.77
N PHE A 4 11.38 -3.90 -10.90
CA PHE A 4 11.82 -2.56 -11.27
C PHE A 4 13.00 -2.20 -10.39
N ALA A 5 14.05 -1.66 -10.99
CA ALA A 5 15.27 -1.26 -10.29
C ALA A 5 15.00 -0.07 -9.36
N THR A 6 14.08 0.83 -9.75
CA THR A 6 13.82 2.07 -9.01
C THR A 6 12.32 2.36 -8.86
N PRO A 7 11.93 3.22 -7.89
CA PRO A 7 10.56 3.73 -7.78
C PRO A 7 10.06 4.41 -9.06
N GLU A 8 10.93 5.10 -9.79
CA GLU A 8 10.58 5.83 -11.02
C GLU A 8 10.20 4.90 -12.16
N GLU A 9 10.88 3.76 -12.31
CA GLU A 9 10.52 2.74 -13.29
C GLU A 9 9.16 2.11 -12.98
N TRP A 10 8.86 1.87 -11.70
CA TRP A 10 7.56 1.41 -11.26
C TRP A 10 6.46 2.47 -11.50
N GLU A 11 6.76 3.74 -11.20
CA GLU A 11 5.84 4.85 -11.48
C GLU A 11 5.52 4.95 -12.97
N LYS A 12 6.52 4.86 -13.85
CA LYS A 12 6.31 4.84 -15.30
C LYS A 12 5.41 3.68 -15.75
N TRP A 13 5.61 2.48 -15.19
CA TRP A 13 4.72 1.36 -15.48
C TRP A 13 3.28 1.65 -15.05
N LEU A 14 3.07 2.30 -13.89
CA LEU A 14 1.74 2.70 -13.46
C LEU A 14 1.14 3.77 -14.38
N GLU A 15 1.91 4.73 -14.87
CA GLU A 15 1.43 5.72 -15.85
C GLU A 15 0.78 5.04 -17.04
N ASP A 16 1.42 4.00 -17.59
CA ASP A 16 0.97 3.29 -18.78
C ASP A 16 -0.14 2.24 -18.51
N HIS A 17 -0.21 1.68 -17.29
CA HIS A 17 -1.01 0.47 -17.03
C HIS A 17 -2.02 0.55 -15.89
N HIS A 18 -2.06 1.64 -15.10
CA HIS A 18 -2.90 1.72 -13.90
C HIS A 18 -4.41 1.56 -14.15
N ALA A 19 -4.88 1.89 -15.35
CA ALA A 19 -6.30 1.83 -15.71
C ALA A 19 -6.75 0.42 -16.14
N ASP A 20 -5.89 -0.32 -16.85
CA ASP A 20 -6.26 -1.59 -17.49
C ASP A 20 -5.80 -2.83 -16.72
N ALA A 21 -4.71 -2.72 -15.96
CA ALA A 21 -4.18 -3.84 -15.23
C ALA A 21 -5.00 -4.16 -13.97
N THR A 22 -5.41 -5.42 -13.81
CA THR A 22 -6.20 -5.89 -12.65
C THR A 22 -5.34 -6.16 -11.39
N GLY A 23 -4.02 -6.03 -11.52
CA GLY A 23 -3.06 -6.16 -10.45
C GLY A 23 -1.87 -7.04 -10.78
N VAL A 24 -0.76 -6.79 -10.09
CA VAL A 24 0.54 -7.40 -10.36
C VAL A 24 1.18 -7.92 -9.09
N TRP A 25 2.07 -8.89 -9.25
CA TRP A 25 3.02 -9.28 -8.20
C TRP A 25 4.34 -8.58 -8.47
N LEU A 26 4.77 -7.71 -7.56
CA LEU A 26 6.02 -6.97 -7.64
C LEU A 26 7.09 -7.62 -6.76
N LYS A 27 8.26 -7.90 -7.32
CA LYS A 27 9.46 -8.32 -6.59
C LYS A 27 10.08 -7.08 -5.93
N LEU A 28 10.15 -7.08 -4.60
CA LEU A 28 10.65 -5.99 -3.78
C LEU A 28 11.92 -6.39 -3.05
N ALA A 29 12.83 -5.42 -2.92
CA ALA A 29 14.01 -5.54 -2.09
C ALA A 29 13.65 -5.67 -0.59
N ARG A 30 14.38 -6.52 0.13
CA ARG A 30 14.27 -6.60 1.60
C ARG A 30 15.09 -5.51 2.25
N LYS A 31 14.44 -4.68 3.06
CA LYS A 31 15.12 -3.64 3.86
C LYS A 31 16.20 -4.18 4.82
N SER A 32 16.10 -5.44 5.24
CA SER A 32 17.06 -6.08 6.15
C SER A 32 18.35 -6.54 5.46
N VAL A 33 18.42 -6.48 4.13
CA VAL A 33 19.60 -6.87 3.36
C VAL A 33 20.26 -5.60 2.85
N ALA A 34 21.58 -5.50 2.96
CA ALA A 34 22.35 -4.37 2.45
C ALA A 34 22.59 -4.54 0.94
N GLY A 35 22.32 -3.51 0.15
CA GLY A 35 22.52 -3.50 -1.30
C GLY A 35 21.66 -4.43 -2.18
N PRO A 36 20.44 -4.87 -1.81
CA PRO A 36 19.58 -5.59 -2.74
C PRO A 36 19.10 -4.66 -3.85
N ASP A 37 19.13 -5.15 -5.08
CA ASP A 37 18.59 -4.42 -6.23
C ASP A 37 17.07 -4.33 -6.15
N GLY A 38 16.54 -3.23 -6.68
CA GLY A 38 15.11 -3.06 -6.89
C GLY A 38 14.41 -2.13 -5.91
N VAL A 39 13.21 -1.72 -6.30
CA VAL A 39 12.36 -0.83 -5.52
C VAL A 39 12.03 -1.42 -4.15
N ASP A 40 12.13 -0.57 -3.12
CA ASP A 40 11.70 -0.92 -1.77
C ASP A 40 10.19 -0.80 -1.61
N TYR A 41 9.65 -1.36 -0.53
CA TYR A 41 8.20 -1.32 -0.29
C TYR A 41 7.66 0.10 -0.13
N ARG A 42 8.44 1.01 0.45
CA ARG A 42 7.97 2.37 0.71
C ARG A 42 7.75 3.10 -0.60
N GLY A 43 8.74 3.10 -1.49
CA GLY A 43 8.65 3.69 -2.82
C GLY A 43 7.55 3.04 -3.65
N ALA A 44 7.45 1.71 -3.63
CA ALA A 44 6.42 0.99 -4.36
C ALA A 44 5.00 1.34 -3.91
N LEU A 45 4.77 1.43 -2.59
CA LEU A 45 3.46 1.80 -2.02
C LEU A 45 3.10 3.27 -2.29
N GLU A 46 4.04 4.20 -2.10
CA GLU A 46 3.79 5.62 -2.35
C GLU A 46 3.45 5.87 -3.82
N ALA A 47 4.21 5.27 -4.75
CA ALA A 47 3.87 5.31 -6.18
C ALA A 47 2.49 4.68 -6.44
N ALA A 48 2.17 3.50 -5.87
CA ALA A 48 0.86 2.89 -6.05
C ALA A 48 -0.30 3.80 -5.59
N LEU A 49 -0.16 4.46 -4.43
CA LEU A 49 -1.18 5.39 -3.93
C LEU A 49 -1.43 6.56 -4.89
N CYS A 50 -0.38 7.08 -5.54
CA CYS A 50 -0.50 8.16 -6.54
C CYS A 50 -1.43 7.81 -7.71
N PHE A 51 -1.56 6.52 -8.04
CA PHE A 51 -2.40 6.03 -9.14
C PHE A 51 -3.70 5.37 -8.68
N GLY A 52 -4.05 5.47 -7.39
CA GLY A 52 -5.26 4.85 -6.84
C GLY A 52 -5.13 3.33 -6.65
N TRP A 53 -3.91 2.83 -6.57
CA TRP A 53 -3.59 1.43 -6.29
C TRP A 53 -3.29 1.21 -4.81
N ILE A 54 -3.28 -0.05 -4.40
CA ILE A 54 -2.97 -0.46 -3.03
C ILE A 54 -2.25 -1.81 -2.99
N ASP A 55 -1.48 -2.04 -1.93
CA ASP A 55 -0.87 -3.32 -1.64
C ASP A 55 -1.88 -4.32 -1.05
N GLY A 56 -1.55 -5.60 -1.14
CA GLY A 56 -2.36 -6.70 -0.62
C GLY A 56 -1.49 -7.85 -0.13
N GLN A 57 -1.65 -9.01 -0.76
CA GLN A 57 -0.96 -10.23 -0.33
C GLN A 57 0.57 -10.11 -0.44
N LYS A 58 1.28 -10.59 0.59
CA LYS A 58 2.74 -10.74 0.60
C LYS A 58 3.15 -12.21 0.48
N ARG A 59 4.26 -12.50 -0.20
CA ARG A 59 4.86 -13.84 -0.30
C ARG A 59 6.38 -13.77 -0.14
N LYS A 60 6.98 -14.79 0.47
CA LYS A 60 8.44 -14.97 0.45
C LYS A 60 8.87 -15.34 -0.98
N LEU A 61 9.98 -14.77 -1.46
CA LEU A 61 10.64 -15.20 -2.70
C LEU A 61 11.97 -15.88 -2.35
N ASP A 62 12.94 -15.09 -1.89
CA ASP A 62 14.29 -15.54 -1.58
C ASP A 62 14.87 -14.76 -0.37
N GLU A 63 16.17 -14.90 -0.14
CA GLU A 63 16.91 -14.25 0.95
C GLU A 63 17.01 -12.74 0.80
N GLN A 64 16.99 -12.23 -0.42
CA GLN A 64 17.17 -10.81 -0.76
C GLN A 64 15.86 -10.11 -1.08
N HIS A 65 14.84 -10.86 -1.51
CA HIS A 65 13.60 -10.33 -2.05
C HIS A 65 12.36 -11.02 -1.50
N TRP A 66 11.24 -10.33 -1.69
CA TRP A 66 9.91 -10.83 -1.40
C TRP A 66 8.92 -10.29 -2.44
N LEU A 67 7.73 -10.89 -2.53
CA LEU A 67 6.70 -10.47 -3.46
C LEU A 67 5.58 -9.74 -2.73
N GLN A 68 5.17 -8.61 -3.28
CA GLN A 68 3.99 -7.87 -2.84
C GLN A 68 3.00 -7.77 -4.00
N ARG A 69 1.76 -8.18 -3.77
CA ARG A 69 0.68 -7.94 -4.74
C ARG A 69 0.22 -6.50 -4.61
N PHE A 70 0.09 -5.82 -5.75
CA PHE A 70 -0.51 -4.49 -5.88
C PHE A 70 -1.70 -4.57 -6.84
N THR A 71 -2.79 -3.89 -6.51
CA THR A 71 -4.02 -3.87 -7.30
C THR A 71 -4.64 -2.49 -7.30
N PRO A 72 -5.42 -2.10 -8.33
CA PRO A 72 -6.31 -0.95 -8.23
C PRO A 72 -7.21 -1.06 -6.99
N ARG A 73 -7.48 0.05 -6.31
CA ARG A 73 -8.48 0.08 -5.24
C ARG A 73 -9.86 -0.23 -5.82
N ARG A 74 -10.62 -1.08 -5.13
CA ARG A 74 -12.04 -1.29 -5.43
C ARG A 74 -12.85 -0.19 -4.76
N SER A 75 -14.05 0.06 -5.26
CA SER A 75 -14.96 1.07 -4.70
C SER A 75 -15.16 0.94 -3.18
N ALA A 76 -15.20 -0.30 -2.65
CA ALA A 76 -15.36 -0.57 -1.22
C ALA A 76 -14.04 -0.73 -0.44
N SER A 77 -12.87 -0.51 -1.06
CA SER A 77 -11.57 -0.71 -0.39
C SER A 77 -11.42 0.25 0.79
N ARG A 78 -11.23 -0.29 1.99
CA ARG A 78 -11.00 0.50 3.21
C ARG A 78 -9.69 1.29 3.14
N TRP A 79 -9.62 2.37 3.92
CA TRP A 79 -8.40 3.13 4.16
C TRP A 79 -7.88 2.84 5.57
N SER A 80 -6.57 2.65 5.71
CA SER A 80 -5.91 2.68 7.01
C SER A 80 -5.46 4.11 7.30
N GLN A 81 -5.26 4.45 8.58
CA GLN A 81 -4.71 5.77 8.96
C GLN A 81 -3.35 6.02 8.31
N VAL A 82 -2.47 5.00 8.29
CA VAL A 82 -1.15 5.08 7.63
C VAL A 82 -1.27 5.42 6.14
N ASN A 83 -2.16 4.75 5.41
CA ASN A 83 -2.33 5.03 3.98
C ASN A 83 -3.00 6.39 3.74
N ARG A 84 -3.90 6.80 4.64
CA ARG A 84 -4.51 8.12 4.63
C ARG A 84 -3.44 9.21 4.82
N GLU A 85 -2.57 9.06 5.82
CA GLU A 85 -1.46 10.00 6.10
C GLU A 85 -0.49 10.07 4.92
N LYS A 86 -0.10 8.93 4.35
CA LYS A 86 0.73 8.88 3.14
C LYS A 86 0.07 9.61 1.97
N ALA A 87 -1.21 9.34 1.71
CA ALA A 87 -1.94 10.00 0.65
C ALA A 87 -2.07 11.51 0.90
N THR A 88 -2.38 11.95 2.13
CA THR A 88 -2.41 13.38 2.48
C THR A 88 -1.09 14.06 2.17
N ARG A 89 0.03 13.47 2.62
CA ARG A 89 1.37 13.98 2.31
C ARG A 89 1.64 14.04 0.80
N LEU A 90 1.30 13.00 0.04
CA LEU A 90 1.50 12.97 -1.41
C LEU A 90 0.64 14.00 -2.15
N ILE A 91 -0.54 14.36 -1.62
CA ILE A 91 -1.37 15.46 -2.11
C ILE A 91 -0.66 16.79 -1.87
N GLU A 92 -0.17 17.02 -0.66
CA GLU A 92 0.54 18.25 -0.29
C GLU A 92 1.83 18.45 -1.10
N GLU A 93 2.53 17.36 -1.42
CA GLU A 93 3.72 17.36 -2.28
C GLU A 93 3.39 17.48 -3.79
N GLY A 94 2.12 17.49 -4.18
CA GLY A 94 1.70 17.55 -5.59
C GLY A 94 2.02 16.29 -6.40
N ARG A 95 2.32 15.16 -5.75
CA ARG A 95 2.72 13.90 -6.39
C ARG A 95 1.54 13.03 -6.82
N MET A 96 0.37 13.22 -6.20
CA MET A 96 -0.82 12.45 -6.55
C MET A 96 -1.24 12.68 -8.00
N ARG A 97 -1.52 11.60 -8.73
CA ARG A 97 -2.05 11.67 -10.10
C ARG A 97 -3.58 11.72 -10.07
N PRO A 98 -4.24 12.10 -11.19
CA PRO A 98 -5.70 12.19 -11.24
C PRO A 98 -6.43 10.92 -10.78
N ALA A 99 -5.88 9.73 -11.06
CA ALA A 99 -6.45 8.46 -10.62
C ALA A 99 -6.43 8.30 -9.09
N GLY A 100 -5.30 8.62 -8.45
CA GLY A 100 -5.20 8.59 -6.98
C GLY A 100 -6.13 9.61 -6.32
N LEU A 101 -6.21 10.83 -6.86
CA LEU A 101 -7.11 11.87 -6.34
C LEU A 101 -8.57 11.43 -6.38
N ARG A 102 -9.01 10.84 -7.50
CA ARG A 102 -10.38 10.29 -7.61
C ARG A 102 -10.68 9.24 -6.55
N GLU A 103 -9.72 8.39 -6.19
CA GLU A 103 -9.93 7.40 -5.12
C GLU A 103 -10.02 8.04 -3.74
N VAL A 104 -9.27 9.11 -3.48
CA VAL A 104 -9.36 9.90 -2.25
C VAL A 104 -10.72 10.60 -2.16
N GLU A 105 -11.17 11.23 -3.25
CA GLU A 105 -12.47 11.90 -3.33
C GLU A 105 -13.63 10.94 -3.09
N ARG A 106 -13.62 9.78 -3.77
CA ARG A 106 -14.62 8.72 -3.54
C ARG A 106 -14.66 8.29 -2.08
N ALA A 107 -13.50 8.06 -1.48
CA ALA A 107 -13.42 7.66 -0.07
C ALA A 107 -13.86 8.75 0.92
N ARG A 108 -13.69 10.03 0.56
CA ARG A 108 -14.23 11.15 1.34
C ARG A 108 -15.75 11.21 1.23
N ALA A 109 -16.28 11.05 0.02
CA ALA A 109 -17.71 11.12 -0.25
C ALA A 109 -18.52 10.01 0.45
N ASP A 110 -17.95 8.80 0.56
CA ASP A 110 -18.62 7.65 1.20
C ASP A 110 -18.15 7.37 2.65
N GLY A 111 -17.38 8.29 3.24
CA GLY A 111 -16.97 8.24 4.64
C GLY A 111 -15.82 7.28 4.96
N ARG A 112 -15.34 6.44 4.02
CA ARG A 112 -14.20 5.53 4.26
C ARG A 112 -12.91 6.26 4.64
N TRP A 113 -12.73 7.48 4.16
CA TRP A 113 -11.59 8.33 4.51
C TRP A 113 -11.62 8.76 5.98
N ALA A 114 -12.80 9.15 6.49
CA ALA A 114 -12.98 9.51 7.90
C ALA A 114 -12.86 8.26 8.79
N ALA A 115 -13.46 7.14 8.38
CA ALA A 115 -13.43 5.85 9.05
C ALA A 115 -12.11 5.07 8.91
N ALA A 116 -11.01 5.75 8.60
CA ALA A 116 -9.72 5.10 8.42
C ALA A 116 -9.26 4.42 9.71
N TYR A 117 -9.01 3.12 9.64
CA TYR A 117 -8.74 2.31 10.83
C TYR A 117 -7.27 2.41 11.27
N ALA A 118 -7.05 2.37 12.58
CA ALA A 118 -5.71 2.34 13.16
C ALA A 118 -5.04 0.99 12.88
N GLY A 119 -3.72 0.99 12.69
CA GLY A 119 -2.97 -0.25 12.45
C GLY A 119 -2.94 -1.17 13.69
N PRO A 120 -2.55 -2.46 13.54
CA PRO A 120 -2.51 -3.42 14.65
C PRO A 120 -1.63 -2.99 15.84
N ARG A 121 -0.61 -2.17 15.59
CA ARG A 121 0.22 -1.58 16.67
C ARG A 121 -0.55 -0.66 17.61
N ALA A 122 -1.67 -0.10 17.15
CA ALA A 122 -2.57 0.74 17.93
C ALA A 122 -3.86 -0.01 18.29
N ALA A 123 -3.97 -1.30 17.94
CA ALA A 123 -5.08 -2.13 18.39
C ALA A 123 -4.86 -2.46 19.88
N THR A 124 -5.68 -1.87 20.73
CA THR A 124 -5.79 -2.27 22.13
C THR A 124 -6.45 -3.65 22.19
N VAL A 125 -5.79 -4.62 22.84
CA VAL A 125 -6.40 -5.92 23.14
C VAL A 125 -7.55 -5.69 24.12
N PRO A 126 -8.80 -6.03 23.76
CA PRO A 126 -9.93 -5.96 24.67
C PRO A 126 -9.70 -6.82 25.93
N ASP A 127 -10.15 -6.37 27.10
CA ASP A 127 -9.86 -7.01 28.39
C ASP A 127 -10.47 -8.42 28.51
N ASP A 128 -11.57 -8.69 27.80
CA ASP A 128 -12.20 -10.02 27.70
C ASP A 128 -11.31 -11.03 26.95
N LEU A 129 -10.64 -10.58 25.88
CA LEU A 129 -9.67 -11.41 25.16
C LEU A 129 -8.40 -11.66 25.99
N ARG A 130 -7.99 -10.70 26.83
CA ARG A 130 -6.87 -10.87 27.77
C ARG A 130 -7.19 -11.91 28.84
N ALA A 131 -8.37 -11.81 29.46
CA ALA A 131 -8.81 -12.77 30.47
C ALA A 131 -8.91 -14.20 29.94
N ALA A 132 -9.26 -14.39 28.66
CA ALA A 132 -9.32 -15.71 28.04
C ALA A 132 -7.94 -16.31 27.70
N LEU A 133 -6.92 -15.48 27.49
CA LEU A 133 -5.55 -15.92 27.20
C LEU A 133 -4.73 -16.18 28.47
N ASP A 134 -5.03 -15.49 29.57
CA ASP A 134 -4.35 -15.64 30.87
C ASP A 134 -4.90 -16.82 31.70
N ALA A 135 -5.93 -17.53 31.19
CA ALA A 135 -6.59 -18.64 31.86
C ALA A 135 -6.07 -20.03 31.46
N GLU A 136 -4.94 -20.13 30.74
CA GLU A 136 -4.21 -21.39 30.48
C GLU A 136 -3.07 -21.65 31.48
#